data_AF-A0A1Q7GXY4-F1
#
_entry.id   AF-A0A1Q7GXY4-F1
#
_cell.length_a   1.000
_cell.length_b   1.000
_cell.length_c   1.000
_cell.angle_alpha   90.00
_cell.angle_beta   90.00
_cell.angle_gamma   90.00
#
_symmetry.space_group_name_H-M   'P 1'
#
loop_
_entity.id
_entity.type
_entity.pdbx_description
1 polymer ?
#
loop_
_entity_poly.entity_id
_entity_poly.type
_entity_poly.pdbx_seq_one_letter_code
_entity_poly.pdbx_strand_id
1 'polypeptide(L)'
;MERGNVGTCLQSRVWVLVCLSIIPSFHLTAQDYRAQALRILHTVPLIDGHNDIADAIRERGGLDSVNFAINQPKLMTDIPRLRSGAVGAQFWAAYVPVTTMDSGPHPAVYALEQIDLIRRLCSRYGNALAMATTAAEVERNFAAKKISCLIGIEGGHAIENSLGALRMFSRLGVRYMTLTHWRSLDWAVASTDSSHRGLSDFGKQVVLEMNRLGMLVDLSHVNDMTMSDAIHASKAPVIFSHSSARALTNHARDVPDSILRLIPANGGVVMVNFNPGFVSEAVRVNGDSVAERARLLRAAGADSVTRADSMRAWESRAPHATLEQVADHIDHIRQIAGVDHVGIGSDFDGITEVPNRLEDVSKFPDLIAELLRRGWTEADVKKVAGLNILRVLRDAERVATELRGR
;
A
#
# COMPACT_ATOMS: atom_id res chain seq x y z
N MET A 1 -68.94 -63.07 15.37
CA MET A 1 -68.60 -64.46 15.00
C MET A 1 -68.08 -64.45 13.59
N GLU A 2 -66.82 -64.88 13.44
CA GLU A 2 -66.22 -65.61 12.31
C GLU A 2 -66.35 -65.15 10.85
N ARG A 3 -65.15 -65.11 10.22
CA ARG A 3 -64.79 -65.38 8.80
C ARG A 3 -65.26 -64.33 7.79
N GLY A 4 -64.41 -63.66 7.00
CA GLY A 4 -63.13 -64.04 6.40
C GLY A 4 -63.34 -64.15 4.89
N ASN A 5 -62.85 -63.20 4.08
CA ASN A 5 -62.51 -63.46 2.69
C ASN A 5 -61.53 -62.43 2.11
N VAL A 6 -60.76 -62.91 1.14
CA VAL A 6 -59.49 -62.46 0.59
C VAL A 6 -59.63 -61.24 -0.33
N GLY A 7 -58.70 -60.29 -0.22
CA GLY A 7 -58.55 -59.16 -1.15
C GLY A 7 -57.08 -58.81 -1.35
N THR A 8 -56.55 -59.18 -2.51
CA THR A 8 -55.19 -58.94 -3.01
C THR A 8 -54.76 -57.48 -2.94
N CYS A 9 -53.62 -57.20 -2.30
CA CYS A 9 -53.02 -55.86 -2.21
C CYS A 9 -52.01 -55.68 -3.36
N LEU A 10 -52.35 -54.86 -4.36
CA LEU A 10 -51.42 -54.40 -5.39
C LEU A 10 -50.51 -53.31 -4.79
N GLN A 11 -49.20 -53.55 -4.79
CA GLN A 11 -48.19 -52.56 -4.42
C GLN A 11 -48.03 -51.52 -5.53
N SER A 12 -48.40 -50.27 -5.24
CA SER A 12 -48.05 -49.10 -6.06
C SER A 12 -46.86 -48.39 -5.43
N ARG A 13 -45.65 -48.62 -5.94
CA ARG A 13 -44.44 -47.85 -5.55
C ARG A 13 -44.42 -46.53 -6.33
N VAL A 14 -44.64 -45.42 -5.63
CA VAL A 14 -44.42 -44.06 -6.16
C VAL A 14 -42.92 -43.75 -6.01
N TRP A 15 -42.22 -43.60 -7.13
CA TRP A 15 -40.86 -43.08 -7.17
C TRP A 15 -40.91 -41.56 -7.23
N VAL A 16 -40.46 -40.88 -6.17
CA VAL A 16 -40.22 -39.43 -6.20
C VAL A 16 -38.83 -39.21 -6.82
N LEU A 17 -38.81 -38.73 -8.07
CA LEU A 17 -37.59 -38.23 -8.71
C LEU A 17 -37.27 -36.84 -8.14
N VAL A 18 -36.22 -36.76 -7.32
CA VAL A 18 -35.60 -35.50 -6.93
C VAL A 18 -34.67 -35.09 -8.08
N CYS A 19 -35.12 -34.15 -8.91
CA CYS A 19 -34.27 -33.50 -9.89
C CYS A 19 -33.32 -32.52 -9.17
N LEU A 20 -32.10 -32.98 -8.87
CA LEU A 20 -30.98 -32.10 -8.53
C LEU A 20 -30.62 -31.29 -9.78
N SER A 21 -31.07 -30.04 -9.82
CA SER A 21 -30.63 -29.06 -10.82
C SER A 21 -29.15 -28.74 -10.58
N ILE A 22 -28.27 -29.34 -11.36
CA ILE A 22 -26.86 -28.96 -11.47
C ILE A 22 -26.84 -27.61 -12.19
N ILE A 23 -26.71 -26.51 -11.46
CA ILE A 23 -26.39 -25.21 -12.03
C ILE A 23 -24.90 -25.26 -12.39
N PRO A 24 -24.50 -25.14 -13.67
CA PRO A 24 -23.09 -25.12 -14.01
C PRO A 24 -22.44 -23.88 -13.40
N SER A 25 -21.37 -24.08 -12.65
CA SER A 25 -20.50 -23.00 -12.19
C SER A 25 -19.82 -22.38 -13.40
N PHE A 26 -20.37 -21.28 -13.92
CA PHE A 26 -19.70 -20.46 -14.91
C PHE A 26 -18.48 -19.80 -14.27
N HIS A 27 -17.34 -20.48 -14.30
CA HIS A 27 -16.06 -19.84 -13.99
C HIS A 27 -15.66 -18.96 -15.18
N LEU A 28 -15.62 -17.65 -14.94
CA LEU A 28 -15.09 -16.67 -15.89
C LEU A 28 -13.61 -16.96 -16.16
N THR A 29 -13.14 -16.71 -17.39
CA THR A 29 -11.72 -16.85 -17.71
C THR A 29 -10.90 -15.72 -17.10
N ALA A 30 -9.57 -15.86 -17.00
CA ALA A 30 -8.70 -14.80 -16.49
C ALA A 30 -8.84 -13.47 -17.27
N GLN A 31 -9.07 -13.56 -18.59
CA GLN A 31 -9.28 -12.39 -19.45
C GLN A 31 -10.60 -11.68 -19.14
N ASP A 32 -11.63 -12.44 -18.75
CA ASP A 32 -12.93 -11.90 -18.37
C ASP A 32 -12.85 -11.12 -17.04
N TYR A 33 -12.12 -11.64 -16.06
CA TYR A 33 -11.88 -10.94 -14.79
C TYR A 33 -11.11 -9.64 -14.97
N ARG A 34 -10.09 -9.62 -15.83
CA ARG A 34 -9.34 -8.39 -16.13
C ARG A 34 -10.22 -7.34 -16.81
N ALA A 35 -11.06 -7.76 -17.75
CA ALA A 35 -12.03 -6.85 -18.38
C ALA A 35 -13.05 -6.32 -17.36
N GLN A 36 -13.51 -7.15 -16.42
CA GLN A 36 -14.37 -6.73 -15.31
C GLN A 36 -13.67 -5.73 -14.38
N ALA A 37 -12.42 -5.99 -14.00
CA ALA A 37 -11.60 -5.10 -13.19
C ALA A 37 -11.50 -3.71 -13.84
N LEU A 38 -11.16 -3.62 -15.13
CA LEU A 38 -11.10 -2.35 -15.85
C LEU A 38 -12.45 -1.61 -15.86
N ARG A 39 -13.58 -2.30 -16.10
CA ARG A 39 -14.91 -1.68 -16.02
C ARG A 39 -15.17 -1.07 -14.65
N ILE A 40 -14.78 -1.76 -13.59
CA ILE A 40 -14.94 -1.29 -12.21
C ILE A 40 -14.06 -0.06 -11.95
N LEU A 41 -12.78 -0.11 -12.35
CA LEU A 41 -11.82 0.98 -12.16
C LEU A 41 -12.14 2.23 -13.01
N HIS A 42 -13.03 2.12 -13.99
CA HIS A 42 -13.61 3.29 -14.66
C HIS A 42 -14.74 3.99 -13.88
N THR A 43 -15.24 3.38 -12.80
CA THR A 43 -16.32 3.94 -11.96
C THR A 43 -15.83 4.51 -10.64
N VAL A 44 -14.66 4.10 -10.17
CA VAL A 44 -14.02 4.61 -8.94
C VAL A 44 -12.54 4.85 -9.21
N PRO A 45 -11.93 5.90 -8.65
CA PRO A 45 -10.50 6.10 -8.81
C PRO A 45 -9.75 4.97 -8.09
N LEU A 46 -8.85 4.29 -8.80
CA LEU A 46 -7.81 3.53 -8.14
C LEU A 46 -6.84 4.53 -7.49
N ILE A 47 -6.56 4.37 -6.20
CA ILE A 47 -5.70 5.23 -5.41
C ILE A 47 -4.58 4.39 -4.83
N ASP A 48 -3.37 4.62 -5.34
CA ASP A 48 -2.18 4.05 -4.78
C ASP A 48 -1.61 4.95 -3.67
N GLY A 49 -1.28 4.33 -2.54
CA GLY A 49 -0.94 4.98 -1.28
C GLY A 49 0.48 5.51 -1.19
N HIS A 50 1.40 5.00 -2.02
CA HIS A 50 2.82 5.35 -1.96
C HIS A 50 3.55 5.00 -3.26
N ASN A 51 4.29 5.96 -3.81
CA ASN A 51 5.12 5.80 -5.01
C ASN A 51 6.24 6.85 -5.03
N ASP A 52 7.47 6.40 -5.26
CA ASP A 52 8.71 7.18 -5.12
C ASP A 52 9.23 7.77 -6.43
N ILE A 53 8.38 7.91 -7.45
CA ILE A 53 8.78 8.49 -8.74
C ILE A 53 9.48 9.86 -8.59
N ALA A 54 9.13 10.64 -7.56
CA ALA A 54 9.73 11.94 -7.31
C ALA A 54 11.24 11.82 -7.04
N ASP A 55 11.62 10.87 -6.19
CA ASP A 55 13.02 10.61 -5.87
C ASP A 55 13.73 9.97 -7.07
N ALA A 56 13.10 8.99 -7.72
CA ALA A 56 13.66 8.36 -8.92
C ALA A 56 13.91 9.36 -10.07
N ILE A 57 13.08 10.39 -10.21
CA ILE A 57 13.33 11.50 -11.15
C ILE A 57 14.48 12.39 -10.65
N ARG A 58 14.52 12.71 -9.35
CA ARG A 58 15.59 13.52 -8.76
C ARG A 58 16.96 12.88 -8.99
N GLU A 59 17.11 11.60 -8.70
CA GLU A 59 18.36 10.84 -8.89
C GLU A 59 18.84 10.82 -10.34
N ARG A 60 17.90 10.93 -11.30
CA ARG A 60 18.21 10.97 -12.74
C ARG A 60 18.59 12.36 -13.25
N GLY A 61 18.56 13.39 -12.40
CA GLY A 61 18.90 14.76 -12.76
C GLY A 61 17.69 15.71 -12.81
N GLY A 62 16.56 15.33 -12.20
CA GLY A 62 15.37 16.18 -12.09
C GLY A 62 14.45 16.10 -13.31
N LEU A 63 13.42 16.96 -13.35
CA LEU A 63 12.31 16.85 -14.31
C LEU A 63 12.68 16.89 -15.78
N ASP A 64 13.82 17.47 -16.15
CA ASP A 64 14.27 17.52 -17.55
C ASP A 64 14.96 16.23 -18.00
N SER A 65 15.34 15.37 -17.07
CA SER A 65 15.98 14.08 -17.36
C SER A 65 14.99 12.96 -17.72
N VAL A 66 13.70 13.14 -17.41
CA VAL A 66 12.64 12.13 -17.60
C VAL A 66 11.45 12.74 -18.33
N ASN A 67 11.11 12.19 -19.50
CA ASN A 67 9.86 12.54 -20.17
C ASN A 67 8.71 11.63 -19.72
N PHE A 68 8.00 12.04 -18.68
CA PHE A 68 6.93 11.25 -18.05
C PHE A 68 5.71 10.96 -18.96
N ALA A 69 5.61 11.64 -20.12
CA ALA A 69 4.53 11.42 -21.10
C ALA A 69 4.74 10.21 -22.01
N ILE A 70 5.92 9.57 -21.97
CA ILE A 70 6.24 8.37 -22.76
C ILE A 70 6.68 7.24 -21.82
N ASN A 71 6.64 6.01 -22.32
CA ASN A 71 7.08 4.85 -21.56
C ASN A 71 8.53 5.04 -21.05
N GLN A 72 8.74 4.72 -19.79
CA GLN A 72 10.04 4.81 -19.10
C GLN A 72 10.53 3.40 -18.70
N PRO A 73 11.27 2.68 -19.57
CA PRO A 73 11.63 1.27 -19.32
C PRO A 73 12.51 1.01 -18.10
N LYS A 74 13.13 2.06 -17.54
CA LYS A 74 13.98 1.99 -16.34
C LYS A 74 13.25 2.44 -15.06
N LEU A 75 11.97 2.74 -15.17
CA LEU A 75 11.10 3.17 -14.07
C LEU A 75 9.87 2.26 -14.06
N MET A 76 9.18 2.23 -12.93
CA MET A 76 7.93 1.51 -12.72
C MET A 76 6.72 2.39 -13.03
N THR A 77 6.94 3.70 -13.21
CA THR A 77 5.85 4.67 -13.41
C THR A 77 6.09 5.58 -14.62
N ASP A 78 5.04 5.77 -15.41
CA ASP A 78 4.88 6.83 -16.41
C ASP A 78 3.40 7.06 -16.72
N ILE A 79 3.07 8.17 -17.39
CA ILE A 79 1.67 8.51 -17.70
C ILE A 79 0.97 7.42 -18.54
N PRO A 80 1.55 6.91 -19.65
CA PRO A 80 0.93 5.82 -20.40
C PRO A 80 0.58 4.60 -19.53
N ARG A 81 1.50 4.16 -18.67
CA ARG A 81 1.26 3.02 -17.80
C ARG A 81 0.25 3.31 -16.71
N LEU A 82 0.28 4.49 -16.07
CA LEU A 82 -0.74 4.93 -15.11
C LEU A 82 -2.14 4.89 -15.74
N ARG A 83 -2.28 5.33 -17.00
CA ARG A 83 -3.54 5.26 -17.75
C ARG A 83 -3.97 3.83 -18.01
N SER A 84 -3.06 2.97 -18.47
CA SER A 84 -3.37 1.57 -18.76
C SER A 84 -3.70 0.76 -17.49
N GLY A 85 -3.16 1.17 -16.34
CA GLY A 85 -3.47 0.63 -15.02
C GLY A 85 -4.74 1.20 -14.39
N ALA A 86 -5.43 2.12 -15.08
CA ALA A 86 -6.63 2.81 -14.60
C ALA A 86 -6.43 3.55 -13.26
N VAL A 87 -5.22 4.08 -13.02
CA VAL A 87 -4.92 4.89 -11.83
C VAL A 87 -5.74 6.19 -11.88
N GLY A 88 -6.46 6.50 -10.81
CA GLY A 88 -7.27 7.71 -10.65
C GLY A 88 -6.64 8.73 -9.71
N ALA A 89 -5.85 8.27 -8.74
CA ALA A 89 -5.05 9.12 -7.88
C ALA A 89 -3.79 8.40 -7.42
N GLN A 90 -2.80 9.19 -7.04
CA GLN A 90 -1.55 8.72 -6.49
C GLN A 90 -1.11 9.65 -5.37
N PHE A 91 -0.71 9.08 -4.25
CA PHE A 91 0.16 9.78 -3.31
C PHE A 91 1.60 9.62 -3.79
N TRP A 92 2.21 10.75 -4.16
CA TRP A 92 3.63 10.82 -4.49
C TRP A 92 4.42 11.04 -3.20
N ALA A 93 5.40 10.16 -2.97
CA ALA A 93 6.28 10.26 -1.81
C ALA A 93 7.26 11.43 -2.01
N ALA A 94 7.18 12.41 -1.11
CA ALA A 94 8.24 13.37 -0.85
C ALA A 94 9.22 12.73 0.14
N TYR A 95 9.89 11.67 -0.31
CA TYR A 95 10.85 10.90 0.49
C TYR A 95 12.05 11.76 0.91
N VAL A 96 12.46 11.63 2.18
CA VAL A 96 13.64 12.28 2.73
C VAL A 96 14.63 11.22 3.21
N PRO A 97 15.81 11.09 2.58
CA PRO A 97 16.82 10.13 3.00
C PRO A 97 17.27 10.38 4.45
N VAL A 98 17.40 9.31 5.23
CA VAL A 98 17.83 9.41 6.63
C VAL A 98 19.28 9.89 6.79
N THR A 99 20.07 9.88 5.71
CA THR A 99 21.42 10.46 5.67
C THR A 99 21.43 11.98 5.83
N THR A 100 20.32 12.65 5.50
CA THR A 100 20.14 14.10 5.73
C THR A 100 20.19 14.49 7.21
N MET A 101 19.99 13.52 8.12
CA MET A 101 20.13 13.73 9.57
C MET A 101 21.61 13.84 9.99
N ASP A 102 22.53 13.28 9.21
CA ASP A 102 23.95 13.24 9.55
C ASP A 102 24.75 14.27 8.75
N SER A 103 24.42 14.45 7.47
CA SER A 103 25.13 15.35 6.54
C SER A 103 24.30 15.70 5.30
N GLY A 104 24.71 16.71 4.55
CA GLY A 104 24.00 17.18 3.35
C GLY A 104 23.01 18.30 3.64
N PRO A 105 22.00 18.52 2.77
CA PRO A 105 20.96 19.51 3.03
C PRO A 105 20.12 19.09 4.23
N HIS A 106 19.66 20.08 5.00
CA HIS A 106 18.75 19.84 6.13
C HIS A 106 17.50 19.05 5.67
N PRO A 107 16.99 18.10 6.49
CA PRO A 107 15.81 17.31 6.16
C PRO A 107 14.62 18.14 5.68
N ALA A 108 14.35 19.30 6.31
CA ALA A 108 13.25 20.17 5.91
C ALA A 108 13.46 20.80 4.53
N VAL A 109 14.70 21.17 4.19
CA VAL A 109 15.03 21.71 2.86
C VAL A 109 14.88 20.62 1.80
N TYR A 110 15.35 19.41 2.06
CA TYR A 110 15.17 18.28 1.15
C TYR A 110 13.68 18.00 0.90
N ALA A 111 12.86 17.98 1.96
CA ALA A 111 11.42 17.82 1.85
C ALA A 111 10.77 18.92 0.99
N LEU A 112 11.17 20.19 1.16
CA LEU A 112 10.67 21.29 0.34
C LEU A 112 10.98 21.10 -1.15
N GLU A 113 12.19 20.66 -1.48
CA GLU A 113 12.59 20.40 -2.88
C GLU A 113 11.82 19.24 -3.50
N GLN A 114 11.54 18.17 -2.73
CA GLN A 114 10.72 17.06 -3.20
C GLN A 114 9.26 17.49 -3.42
N ILE A 115 8.69 18.25 -2.49
CA ILE A 115 7.34 18.84 -2.63
C ILE A 115 7.27 19.72 -3.89
N ASP A 116 8.27 20.57 -4.11
CA ASP A 116 8.37 21.41 -5.30
C ASP A 116 8.46 20.57 -6.58
N LEU A 117 9.31 19.53 -6.60
CA LEU A 117 9.45 18.62 -7.73
C LEU A 117 8.11 17.98 -8.10
N ILE A 118 7.38 17.44 -7.12
CA ILE A 118 6.06 16.83 -7.34
C ILE A 118 5.07 17.85 -7.92
N ARG A 119 5.03 19.06 -7.35
CA ARG A 119 4.13 20.12 -7.85
C ARG A 119 4.47 20.52 -9.29
N ARG A 120 5.75 20.65 -9.62
CA ARG A 120 6.22 20.97 -10.98
C ARG A 120 5.98 19.81 -11.95
N LEU A 121 6.12 18.55 -11.52
CA LEU A 121 5.77 17.37 -12.32
C LEU A 121 4.30 17.43 -12.73
N CYS A 122 3.41 17.61 -11.76
CA CYS A 122 1.96 17.65 -12.00
C CYS A 122 1.56 18.89 -12.83
N SER A 123 2.23 20.02 -12.65
CA SER A 123 2.02 21.21 -13.50
C SER A 123 2.50 21.00 -14.94
N ARG A 124 3.69 20.41 -15.14
CA ARG A 124 4.28 20.15 -16.48
C ARG A 124 3.38 19.24 -17.31
N TYR A 125 2.75 18.26 -16.68
CA TYR A 125 1.83 17.33 -17.33
C TYR A 125 0.36 17.59 -16.97
N GLY A 126 -0.03 18.86 -16.82
CA GLY A 126 -1.36 19.29 -16.38
C GLY A 126 -2.55 18.84 -17.24
N ASN A 127 -2.30 18.33 -18.45
CA ASN A 127 -3.33 17.68 -19.28
C ASN A 127 -3.73 16.30 -18.74
N ALA A 128 -2.79 15.59 -18.10
CA ALA A 128 -3.01 14.25 -17.55
C ALA A 128 -3.10 14.25 -16.02
N LEU A 129 -2.34 15.12 -15.36
CA LEU A 129 -2.19 15.20 -13.90
C LEU A 129 -2.88 16.45 -13.35
N ALA A 130 -3.33 16.39 -12.10
CA ALA A 130 -3.82 17.55 -11.37
C ALA A 130 -3.56 17.40 -9.87
N MET A 131 -3.15 18.46 -9.19
CA MET A 131 -3.02 18.43 -7.74
C MET A 131 -4.37 18.16 -7.08
N ALA A 132 -4.36 17.38 -6.00
CA ALA A 132 -5.47 17.22 -5.08
C ALA A 132 -4.95 17.22 -3.65
N THR A 133 -5.74 17.82 -2.78
CA THR A 133 -5.47 17.93 -1.36
C THR A 133 -6.71 17.61 -0.51
N THR A 134 -7.81 17.23 -1.14
CA THR A 134 -9.02 16.75 -0.48
C THR A 134 -9.61 15.56 -1.25
N ALA A 135 -10.39 14.73 -0.58
CA ALA A 135 -11.14 13.65 -1.24
C ALA A 135 -12.05 14.18 -2.36
N ALA A 136 -12.69 15.34 -2.14
CA ALA A 136 -13.54 15.97 -3.14
C ALA A 136 -12.74 16.45 -4.37
N GLU A 137 -11.50 16.91 -4.20
CA GLU A 137 -10.61 17.25 -5.32
C GLU A 137 -10.22 16.00 -6.13
N VAL A 138 -9.96 14.89 -5.44
CA VAL A 138 -9.67 13.61 -6.10
C VAL A 138 -10.83 13.19 -7.01
N GLU A 139 -12.06 13.24 -6.50
CA GLU A 139 -13.26 12.88 -7.27
C GLU A 139 -13.52 13.82 -8.44
N ARG A 140 -13.33 15.14 -8.25
CA ARG A 140 -13.46 16.12 -9.35
C ARG A 140 -12.43 15.87 -10.45
N ASN A 141 -11.18 15.62 -10.08
CA ASN A 141 -10.12 15.32 -11.04
C ASN A 141 -10.39 14.02 -11.79
N PHE A 142 -10.86 12.98 -11.08
CA PHE A 142 -11.23 11.70 -11.68
C PHE A 142 -12.37 11.86 -12.70
N ALA A 143 -13.43 12.61 -12.36
CA ALA A 143 -14.52 12.94 -13.28
C ALA A 143 -14.02 13.72 -14.52
N ALA A 144 -13.01 14.57 -14.35
CA ALA A 144 -12.31 15.28 -15.42
C ALA A 144 -11.28 14.41 -16.19
N LYS A 145 -11.24 13.09 -15.92
CA LYS A 145 -10.29 12.13 -16.50
C LYS A 145 -8.82 12.50 -16.25
N LYS A 146 -8.52 13.15 -15.14
CA LYS A 146 -7.15 13.43 -14.67
C LYS A 146 -6.76 12.49 -13.53
N ILE A 147 -5.47 12.20 -13.44
CA ILE A 147 -4.88 11.47 -12.32
C ILE A 147 -4.55 12.49 -11.23
N SER A 148 -5.09 12.29 -10.04
CA SER A 148 -4.83 13.19 -8.92
C SER A 148 -3.43 12.97 -8.34
N CYS A 149 -2.71 14.06 -8.14
CA CYS A 149 -1.44 14.12 -7.41
C CYS A 149 -1.70 14.57 -5.98
N LEU A 150 -1.56 13.66 -5.02
CA LEU A 150 -1.45 13.99 -3.60
C LEU A 150 0.01 13.88 -3.18
N ILE A 151 0.37 14.53 -2.07
CA ILE A 151 1.74 14.51 -1.55
C ILE A 151 1.74 13.90 -0.16
N GLY A 152 2.63 12.95 0.07
CA GLY A 152 2.94 12.42 1.39
C GLY A 152 4.42 12.57 1.69
N ILE A 153 4.78 13.07 2.87
CA ILE A 153 6.18 13.08 3.30
C ILE A 153 6.51 11.72 3.89
N GLU A 154 7.61 11.13 3.46
CA GLU A 154 8.11 9.89 4.06
C GLU A 154 9.32 10.19 4.94
N GLY A 155 9.10 10.11 6.25
CA GLY A 155 10.10 10.33 7.28
C GLY A 155 9.85 11.58 8.11
N GLY A 156 9.53 11.39 9.39
CA GLY A 156 9.27 12.48 10.33
C GLY A 156 10.49 13.37 10.63
N HIS A 157 11.71 12.94 10.32
CA HIS A 157 12.89 13.81 10.43
C HIS A 157 12.77 15.05 9.53
N ALA A 158 11.93 15.02 8.49
CA ALA A 158 11.60 16.18 7.65
C ALA A 158 11.12 17.40 8.44
N ILE A 159 10.48 17.22 9.61
CA ILE A 159 10.00 18.34 10.42
C ILE A 159 11.05 18.89 11.38
N GLU A 160 12.22 18.25 11.52
CA GLU A 160 13.32 18.68 12.42
C GLU A 160 12.81 19.08 13.82
N ASN A 161 11.94 18.24 14.41
CA ASN A 161 11.29 18.46 15.71
C ASN A 161 10.47 19.77 15.80
N SER A 162 9.95 20.29 14.68
CA SER A 162 9.19 21.53 14.61
C SER A 162 7.76 21.32 14.12
N LEU A 163 6.78 21.57 15.00
CA LEU A 163 5.37 21.68 14.61
C LEU A 163 5.13 22.85 13.62
N GLY A 164 6.01 23.86 13.63
CA GLY A 164 5.97 24.95 12.65
C GLY A 164 6.22 24.46 11.23
N ALA A 165 7.26 23.64 11.05
CA ALA A 165 7.57 23.00 9.77
C ALA A 165 6.40 22.11 9.30
N LEU A 166 5.86 21.27 10.19
CA LEU A 166 4.69 20.43 9.90
C LEU A 166 3.49 21.23 9.34
N ARG A 167 3.15 22.36 9.99
CA ARG A 167 2.08 23.26 9.51
C ARG A 167 2.38 23.84 8.15
N MET A 168 3.64 24.19 7.87
CA MET A 168 4.03 24.74 6.58
C MET A 168 3.95 23.68 5.47
N PHE A 169 4.37 22.45 5.73
CA PHE A 169 4.20 21.34 4.78
C PHE A 169 2.72 21.08 4.46
N SER A 170 1.84 21.11 5.47
CA SER A 170 0.39 21.01 5.24
C SER A 170 -0.13 22.10 4.29
N ARG A 171 0.33 23.35 4.47
CA ARG A 171 -0.02 24.50 3.58
C ARG A 171 0.51 24.33 2.16
N LEU A 172 1.64 23.65 1.99
CA LEU A 172 2.22 23.33 0.68
C LEU A 172 1.51 22.17 -0.03
N GLY A 173 0.53 21.54 0.61
CA GLY A 173 -0.32 20.50 0.02
C GLY A 173 -0.05 19.09 0.51
N VAL A 174 0.85 18.90 1.49
CA VAL A 174 1.12 17.58 2.09
C VAL A 174 -0.11 17.07 2.85
N ARG A 175 -0.49 15.81 2.62
CA ARG A 175 -1.69 15.17 3.18
C ARG A 175 -1.45 13.91 3.98
N TYR A 176 -0.25 13.34 3.97
CA TYR A 176 0.20 12.47 5.05
C TYR A 176 1.66 12.74 5.40
N MET A 177 2.07 12.27 6.58
CA MET A 177 3.48 12.12 6.92
C MET A 177 3.71 10.76 7.59
N THR A 178 4.67 9.99 7.07
CA THR A 178 5.17 8.76 7.68
C THR A 178 6.04 9.13 8.88
N LEU A 179 5.67 8.65 10.07
CA LEU A 179 6.27 9.16 11.32
C LEU A 179 7.78 8.90 11.42
N THR A 180 8.27 7.81 10.85
CA THR A 180 9.70 7.48 10.73
C THR A 180 10.01 6.97 9.33
N HIS A 181 11.29 6.70 9.06
CA HIS A 181 11.71 5.87 7.93
C HIS A 181 12.62 4.75 8.48
N TRP A 182 13.81 4.52 7.92
CA TRP A 182 14.76 3.49 8.40
C TRP A 182 15.46 3.78 9.74
N ARG A 183 15.27 4.97 10.33
CA ARG A 183 15.89 5.37 11.60
C ARG A 183 14.86 5.93 12.57
N SER A 184 15.05 5.60 13.84
CA SER A 184 14.29 6.19 14.96
C SER A 184 14.63 7.66 15.14
N LEU A 185 13.63 8.39 15.63
CA LEU A 185 13.72 9.80 16.02
C LEU A 185 13.61 9.89 17.55
N ASP A 186 13.88 11.07 18.11
CA ASP A 186 13.71 11.31 19.54
C ASP A 186 12.24 11.14 20.00
N TRP A 187 11.29 11.18 19.06
CA TRP A 187 9.86 11.19 19.34
C TRP A 187 9.03 10.06 18.70
N ALA A 188 9.63 9.23 17.85
CA ALA A 188 9.00 8.06 17.23
C ALA A 188 10.06 7.00 16.88
N VAL A 189 9.70 5.71 16.99
CA VAL A 189 10.65 4.61 16.84
C VAL A 189 10.38 3.86 15.53
N ALA A 190 11.45 3.64 14.76
CA ALA A 190 11.38 2.94 13.48
C ALA A 190 11.29 1.42 13.68
N SER A 191 10.72 0.73 12.71
CA SER A 191 10.58 -0.74 12.64
C SER A 191 11.92 -1.50 12.69
N THR A 192 13.02 -0.85 12.27
CA THR A 192 14.38 -1.40 12.34
C THR A 192 15.00 -1.34 13.74
N ASP A 193 14.38 -0.62 14.66
CA ASP A 193 14.83 -0.46 16.03
C ASP A 193 14.16 -1.50 16.93
N SER A 194 14.97 -2.29 17.62
CA SER A 194 14.52 -3.36 18.53
C SER A 194 14.03 -2.84 19.89
N SER A 195 14.08 -1.52 20.13
CA SER A 195 13.57 -0.94 21.36
C SER A 195 12.04 -1.08 21.49
N HIS A 196 11.57 -1.27 22.72
CA HIS A 196 10.14 -1.36 23.02
C HIS A 196 9.48 0.01 23.29
N ARG A 197 10.17 1.12 22.97
CA ARG A 197 9.59 2.46 23.07
C ARG A 197 8.69 2.73 21.86
N GLY A 198 7.66 3.55 22.05
CA GLY A 198 6.80 4.05 20.99
C GLY A 198 6.96 5.57 20.81
N LEU A 199 5.85 6.29 20.95
CA LEU A 199 5.85 7.76 20.85
C LEU A 199 6.27 8.41 22.17
N SER A 200 7.08 9.46 22.09
CA SER A 200 7.26 10.39 23.22
C SER A 200 6.04 11.32 23.37
N ASP A 201 6.01 12.13 24.43
CA ASP A 201 4.96 13.15 24.58
C ASP A 201 4.98 14.17 23.45
N PHE A 202 6.15 14.53 22.93
CA PHE A 202 6.25 15.36 21.73
C PHE A 202 5.71 14.61 20.49
N GLY A 203 5.99 13.32 20.35
CA GLY A 203 5.43 12.50 19.26
C GLY A 203 3.90 12.45 19.27
N LYS A 204 3.29 12.36 20.46
CA LYS A 204 1.83 12.48 20.61
C LYS A 204 1.33 13.87 20.21
N GLN A 205 2.06 14.95 20.52
CA GLN A 205 1.73 16.30 20.05
C GLN A 205 1.82 16.42 18.53
N VAL A 206 2.79 15.77 17.89
CA VAL A 206 2.89 15.70 16.41
C VAL A 206 1.65 15.04 15.83
N VAL A 207 1.25 13.86 16.35
CA VAL A 207 0.02 13.15 15.92
C VAL A 207 -1.22 14.04 16.06
N LEU A 208 -1.39 14.72 17.20
CA LEU A 208 -2.53 15.60 17.45
C LEU A 208 -2.54 16.82 16.52
N GLU A 209 -1.36 17.41 16.24
CA GLU A 209 -1.26 18.52 15.30
C GLU A 209 -1.57 18.06 13.87
N MET A 210 -1.15 16.86 13.46
CA MET A 210 -1.55 16.27 12.18
C MET A 210 -3.06 16.11 12.07
N ASN A 211 -3.73 15.63 13.13
CA ASN A 211 -5.20 15.56 13.16
C ASN A 211 -5.86 16.94 13.04
N ARG A 212 -5.36 17.96 13.76
CA ARG A 212 -5.84 19.35 13.65
C ARG A 212 -5.60 19.92 12.25
N LEU A 213 -4.56 19.45 11.56
CA LEU A 213 -4.23 19.84 10.20
C LEU A 213 -5.09 19.17 9.12
N GLY A 214 -5.71 18.03 9.42
CA GLY A 214 -6.31 17.14 8.43
C GLY A 214 -5.24 16.41 7.62
N MET A 215 -4.04 16.28 8.18
CA MET A 215 -2.96 15.47 7.63
C MET A 215 -3.06 14.06 8.22
N LEU A 216 -3.06 13.05 7.37
CA LEU A 216 -3.11 11.65 7.78
C LEU A 216 -1.80 11.26 8.47
N VAL A 217 -1.95 10.53 9.57
CA VAL A 217 -0.84 9.91 10.30
C VAL A 217 -0.53 8.58 9.63
N ASP A 218 0.66 8.47 9.03
CA ASP A 218 1.10 7.26 8.35
C ASP A 218 2.06 6.45 9.23
N LEU A 219 1.73 5.17 9.38
CA LEU A 219 2.37 4.20 10.26
C LEU A 219 3.18 3.14 9.51
N SER A 220 3.37 3.30 8.19
CA SER A 220 4.50 2.65 7.53
C SER A 220 5.82 3.01 8.25
N HIS A 221 6.81 2.12 8.18
CA HIS A 221 8.15 2.25 8.75
C HIS A 221 8.28 2.27 10.27
N VAL A 222 7.23 2.43 11.07
CA VAL A 222 7.34 2.49 12.54
C VAL A 222 7.35 1.11 13.20
N ASN A 223 7.82 1.01 14.45
CA ASN A 223 7.70 -0.23 15.22
C ASN A 223 6.28 -0.40 15.81
N ASP A 224 6.01 -1.59 16.36
CA ASP A 224 4.70 -1.97 16.92
C ASP A 224 4.20 -1.02 18.01
N MET A 225 5.11 -0.55 18.88
CA MET A 225 4.73 0.34 19.98
C MET A 225 4.36 1.72 19.46
N THR A 226 5.08 2.27 18.49
CA THR A 226 4.72 3.52 17.81
C THR A 226 3.40 3.36 17.04
N MET A 227 3.15 2.22 16.38
CA MET A 227 1.84 1.94 15.77
C MET A 227 0.72 2.04 16.81
N SER A 228 0.87 1.31 17.93
CA SER A 228 -0.12 1.30 19.01
C SER A 228 -0.34 2.70 19.60
N ASP A 229 0.73 3.39 19.99
CA ASP A 229 0.65 4.71 20.61
C ASP A 229 -0.03 5.73 19.68
N ALA A 230 0.32 5.73 18.39
CA ALA A 230 -0.27 6.63 17.40
C ALA A 230 -1.77 6.36 17.20
N ILE A 231 -2.17 5.08 17.10
CA ILE A 231 -3.58 4.70 16.96
C ILE A 231 -4.41 5.16 18.17
N HIS A 232 -3.89 4.99 19.38
CA HIS A 232 -4.59 5.41 20.60
C HIS A 232 -4.60 6.93 20.81
N ALA A 233 -3.54 7.63 20.39
CA ALA A 233 -3.46 9.09 20.48
C ALA A 233 -4.34 9.80 19.44
N SER A 234 -4.41 9.25 18.22
CA SER A 234 -5.05 9.89 17.08
C SER A 234 -6.56 10.11 17.29
N LYS A 235 -7.04 11.27 16.82
CA LYS A 235 -8.47 11.64 16.76
C LYS A 235 -9.08 11.42 15.39
N ALA A 236 -8.26 11.15 14.39
CA ALA A 236 -8.68 10.82 13.03
C ALA A 236 -8.20 9.41 12.64
N PRO A 237 -8.77 8.81 11.59
CA PRO A 237 -8.25 7.57 11.02
C PRO A 237 -6.77 7.69 10.63
N VAL A 238 -5.98 6.67 10.96
CA VAL A 238 -4.58 6.53 10.53
C VAL A 238 -4.49 5.74 9.23
N ILE A 239 -3.32 5.79 8.59
CA ILE A 239 -3.02 4.93 7.44
C ILE A 239 -1.74 4.13 7.68
N PHE A 240 -1.60 3.04 6.94
CA PHE A 240 -0.31 2.49 6.56
C PHE A 240 -0.25 2.65 5.04
N SER A 241 0.57 3.58 4.55
CA SER A 241 0.60 3.95 3.12
C SER A 241 1.16 2.83 2.22
N HIS A 242 1.98 1.93 2.78
CA HIS A 242 2.64 0.81 2.09
C HIS A 242 3.17 -0.21 3.12
N SER A 243 2.31 -1.00 3.74
CA SER A 243 2.72 -2.09 4.64
C SER A 243 1.87 -3.35 4.43
N SER A 244 2.50 -4.52 4.56
CA SER A 244 1.84 -5.81 4.37
C SER A 244 1.52 -6.47 5.73
N ALA A 245 1.18 -7.76 5.73
CA ALA A 245 0.69 -8.48 6.92
C ALA A 245 1.75 -9.41 7.49
N ARG A 246 2.17 -9.16 8.75
CA ARG A 246 3.31 -9.86 9.35
C ARG A 246 3.08 -11.36 9.57
N ALA A 247 1.81 -11.77 9.67
CA ALA A 247 1.45 -13.17 9.83
C ALA A 247 1.82 -14.03 8.61
N LEU A 248 1.90 -13.45 7.41
CA LEU A 248 2.24 -14.17 6.18
C LEU A 248 3.73 -14.03 5.83
N THR A 249 4.32 -12.88 6.13
CA THR A 249 5.75 -12.60 5.93
C THR A 249 6.30 -12.00 7.21
N ASN A 250 7.22 -12.69 7.89
CA ASN A 250 7.67 -12.29 9.23
C ASN A 250 8.73 -11.17 9.16
N HIS A 251 8.32 -10.01 8.66
CA HIS A 251 9.17 -8.84 8.50
C HIS A 251 8.75 -7.71 9.44
N ALA A 252 9.72 -6.98 10.02
CA ALA A 252 9.45 -5.89 10.96
C ALA A 252 8.69 -4.71 10.31
N ARG A 253 8.78 -4.57 8.98
CA ARG A 253 8.00 -3.58 8.21
C ARG A 253 6.51 -3.91 8.11
N ASP A 254 6.11 -5.15 8.32
CA ASP A 254 4.72 -5.57 8.16
C ASP A 254 3.92 -5.41 9.44
N VAL A 255 2.59 -5.29 9.30
CA VAL A 255 1.69 -5.00 10.40
C VAL A 255 1.31 -6.31 11.11
N PRO A 256 1.50 -6.42 12.44
CA PRO A 256 1.09 -7.62 13.18
C PRO A 256 -0.42 -7.61 13.43
N ASP A 257 -1.01 -8.80 13.57
CA ASP A 257 -2.46 -8.96 13.80
C ASP A 257 -2.96 -8.22 15.05
N SER A 258 -2.12 -8.05 16.07
CA SER A 258 -2.44 -7.25 17.26
C SER A 258 -2.78 -5.80 16.91
N ILE A 259 -2.08 -5.22 15.93
CA ILE A 259 -2.31 -3.86 15.43
C ILE A 259 -3.45 -3.84 14.41
N LEU A 260 -3.53 -4.84 13.51
CA LEU A 260 -4.63 -4.94 12.54
C LEU A 260 -6.01 -4.94 13.22
N ARG A 261 -6.15 -5.57 14.40
CA ARG A 261 -7.39 -5.57 15.19
C ARG A 261 -7.78 -4.19 15.75
N LEU A 262 -6.86 -3.23 15.84
CA LEU A 262 -7.15 -1.88 16.32
C LEU A 262 -7.70 -0.97 15.21
N ILE A 263 -7.42 -1.28 13.95
CA ILE A 263 -7.74 -0.43 12.79
C ILE A 263 -9.25 -0.17 12.65
N PRO A 264 -10.17 -1.13 12.86
CA PRO A 264 -11.60 -0.89 12.70
C PRO A 264 -12.14 0.16 13.67
N ALA A 265 -11.70 0.11 14.94
CA ALA A 265 -12.11 1.07 15.95
C ALA A 265 -11.55 2.48 15.69
N ASN A 266 -10.37 2.57 15.08
CA ASN A 266 -9.78 3.83 14.65
C ASN A 266 -10.40 4.37 13.34
N GLY A 267 -10.89 3.50 12.47
CA GLY A 267 -11.43 3.84 11.14
C GLY A 267 -10.39 3.85 10.01
N GLY A 268 -9.15 3.48 10.31
CA GLY A 268 -7.99 3.58 9.41
C GLY A 268 -7.98 2.62 8.22
N VAL A 269 -6.89 2.61 7.45
CA VAL A 269 -6.70 1.70 6.31
C VAL A 269 -5.25 1.23 6.23
N VAL A 270 -5.05 -0.05 5.90
CA VAL A 270 -3.73 -0.64 5.62
C VAL A 270 -3.59 -0.84 4.11
N MET A 271 -2.65 -0.14 3.48
CA MET A 271 -2.43 -0.15 2.04
C MET A 271 -1.26 -1.09 1.73
N VAL A 272 -1.55 -2.19 1.04
CA VAL A 272 -0.63 -3.34 0.91
C VAL A 272 0.55 -3.02 0.00
N ASN A 273 1.76 -3.30 0.50
CA ASN A 273 3.04 -3.11 -0.18
C ASN A 273 3.32 -4.22 -1.20
N PHE A 274 4.05 -3.91 -2.28
CA PHE A 274 4.45 -4.90 -3.29
C PHE A 274 5.92 -5.34 -3.17
N ASN A 275 6.74 -4.77 -2.28
CA ASN A 275 8.12 -5.19 -2.05
C ASN A 275 8.19 -6.73 -1.86
N PRO A 276 8.92 -7.46 -2.72
CA PRO A 276 8.97 -8.92 -2.67
C PRO A 276 9.35 -9.50 -1.30
N GLY A 277 10.24 -8.84 -0.56
CA GLY A 277 10.66 -9.27 0.78
C GLY A 277 9.62 -9.05 1.87
N PHE A 278 8.57 -8.26 1.62
CA PHE A 278 7.46 -7.99 2.56
C PHE A 278 6.20 -8.80 2.20
N VAL A 279 6.17 -9.42 1.00
CA VAL A 279 5.01 -10.21 0.56
C VAL A 279 5.29 -11.70 0.38
N SER A 280 6.56 -12.12 0.43
CA SER A 280 6.93 -13.52 0.30
C SER A 280 7.98 -13.89 1.34
N GLU A 281 7.57 -14.70 2.32
CA GLU A 281 8.47 -15.25 3.33
C GLU A 281 9.67 -15.98 2.72
N ALA A 282 9.48 -16.68 1.61
CA ALA A 282 10.57 -17.34 0.90
C ALA A 282 11.60 -16.33 0.36
N VAL A 283 11.14 -15.21 -0.22
CA VAL A 283 12.01 -14.13 -0.69
C VAL A 283 12.72 -13.46 0.48
N ARG A 284 11.99 -13.17 1.57
CA ARG A 284 12.52 -12.58 2.79
C ARG A 284 13.66 -13.42 3.39
N VAL A 285 13.39 -14.71 3.64
CA VAL A 285 14.37 -15.66 4.20
C VAL A 285 15.57 -15.81 3.27
N ASN A 286 15.34 -15.84 1.95
CA ASN A 286 16.42 -15.87 0.98
C ASN A 286 17.31 -14.61 1.10
N GLY A 287 16.71 -13.42 1.13
CA GLY A 287 17.41 -12.14 1.31
C GLY A 287 18.23 -12.08 2.61
N ASP A 288 17.64 -12.47 3.74
CA ASP A 288 18.33 -12.50 5.05
C ASP A 288 19.56 -13.43 5.04
N SER A 289 19.52 -14.50 4.23
CA SER A 289 20.60 -15.48 4.15
C SER A 289 21.81 -15.03 3.33
N VAL A 290 21.71 -13.92 2.56
CA VAL A 290 22.76 -13.43 1.66
C VAL A 290 24.05 -13.13 2.42
N ALA A 291 23.95 -12.38 3.52
CA ALA A 291 25.11 -11.95 4.30
C ALA A 291 25.83 -13.16 4.92
N GLU A 292 25.08 -14.11 5.46
CA GLU A 292 25.63 -15.33 6.04
C GLU A 292 26.28 -16.21 4.98
N ARG A 293 25.64 -16.39 3.82
CA ARG A 293 26.24 -17.11 2.69
C ARG A 293 27.55 -16.47 2.24
N ALA A 294 27.57 -15.14 2.11
CA ALA A 294 28.78 -14.41 1.76
C ALA A 294 29.88 -14.52 2.83
N ARG A 295 29.50 -14.69 4.10
CA ARG A 295 30.43 -14.97 5.21
C ARG A 295 30.98 -16.41 5.14
N LEU A 296 30.13 -17.40 4.91
CA LEU A 296 30.51 -18.81 4.80
C LEU A 296 31.46 -19.07 3.63
N LEU A 297 31.18 -18.48 2.46
CA LEU A 297 32.09 -18.60 1.31
C LEU A 297 33.46 -17.97 1.59
N ARG A 298 33.49 -16.84 2.31
CA ARG A 298 34.75 -16.23 2.78
C ARG A 298 35.50 -17.13 3.75
N ALA A 299 34.79 -17.71 4.73
CA ALA A 299 35.37 -18.62 5.71
C ALA A 299 35.88 -19.92 5.09
N ALA A 300 35.26 -20.40 4.01
CA ALA A 300 35.69 -21.56 3.24
C ALA A 300 36.93 -21.30 2.34
N GLY A 301 37.48 -20.07 2.36
CA GLY A 301 38.65 -19.72 1.57
C GLY A 301 38.37 -19.53 0.08
N ALA A 302 37.11 -19.35 -0.32
CA ALA A 302 36.76 -19.14 -1.73
C ALA A 302 37.31 -17.79 -2.22
N ASP A 303 37.98 -17.81 -3.38
CA ASP A 303 38.50 -16.60 -4.03
C ASP A 303 37.35 -15.67 -4.49
N SER A 304 37.69 -14.48 -4.98
CA SER A 304 36.69 -13.49 -5.41
C SER A 304 35.83 -13.98 -6.59
N VAL A 305 36.41 -14.75 -7.52
CA VAL A 305 35.72 -15.24 -8.72
C VAL A 305 34.72 -16.33 -8.34
N THR A 306 35.17 -17.33 -7.59
CA THR A 306 34.36 -18.43 -7.07
C THR A 306 33.21 -17.91 -6.21
N ARG A 307 33.46 -16.89 -5.38
CA ARG A 307 32.40 -16.21 -4.62
C ARG A 307 31.37 -15.57 -5.55
N ALA A 308 31.82 -14.81 -6.55
CA ALA A 308 30.91 -14.16 -7.49
C ALA A 308 30.08 -15.17 -8.29
N ASP A 309 30.69 -16.26 -8.78
CA ASP A 309 29.97 -17.36 -9.47
C ASP A 309 28.98 -18.06 -8.55
N SER A 310 29.38 -18.38 -7.32
CA SER A 310 28.50 -19.03 -6.34
C SER A 310 27.34 -18.14 -5.88
N MET A 311 27.52 -16.81 -5.86
CA MET A 311 26.45 -15.86 -5.59
C MET A 311 25.51 -15.76 -6.79
N ARG A 312 26.02 -15.61 -8.03
CA ARG A 312 25.19 -15.60 -9.24
C ARG A 312 24.35 -16.87 -9.41
N ALA A 313 24.95 -18.05 -9.17
CA ALA A 313 24.25 -19.32 -9.27
C ALA A 313 23.18 -19.52 -8.18
N TRP A 314 23.33 -18.82 -7.05
CA TRP A 314 22.34 -18.82 -5.98
C TRP A 314 21.21 -17.83 -6.28
N GLU A 315 21.55 -16.61 -6.73
CA GLU A 315 20.59 -15.60 -7.18
C GLU A 315 19.70 -16.11 -8.32
N SER A 316 20.23 -16.90 -9.27
CA SER A 316 19.43 -17.47 -10.37
C SER A 316 18.40 -18.52 -9.93
N ARG A 317 18.46 -18.97 -8.67
CA ARG A 317 17.50 -19.90 -8.05
C ARG A 317 16.71 -19.23 -6.93
N ALA A 318 16.89 -17.92 -6.74
CA ALA A 318 16.16 -17.19 -5.72
C ALA A 318 14.65 -17.31 -5.97
N PRO A 319 13.84 -17.47 -4.91
CA PRO A 319 12.40 -17.40 -5.06
C PRO A 319 11.99 -16.01 -5.55
N HIS A 320 10.85 -15.93 -6.22
CA HIS A 320 10.25 -14.67 -6.65
C HIS A 320 8.88 -14.50 -5.97
N ALA A 321 8.58 -13.28 -5.56
CA ALA A 321 7.24 -12.93 -5.12
C ALA A 321 6.26 -12.95 -6.30
N THR A 322 4.98 -13.11 -6.01
CA THR A 322 3.92 -13.18 -7.03
C THR A 322 2.75 -12.24 -6.69
N LEU A 323 1.99 -11.86 -7.71
CA LEU A 323 0.73 -11.14 -7.55
C LEU A 323 -0.23 -11.85 -6.59
N GLU A 324 -0.29 -13.18 -6.64
CA GLU A 324 -1.11 -13.99 -5.75
C GLU A 324 -0.72 -13.81 -4.28
N GLN A 325 0.56 -13.72 -3.96
CA GLN A 325 1.01 -13.45 -2.59
C GLN A 325 0.61 -12.05 -2.12
N VAL A 326 0.68 -11.04 -3.00
CA VAL A 326 0.12 -9.70 -2.67
C VAL A 326 -1.37 -9.79 -2.36
N ALA A 327 -2.13 -10.56 -3.15
CA ALA A 327 -3.54 -10.79 -2.89
C ALA A 327 -3.80 -11.58 -1.59
N ASP A 328 -2.90 -12.49 -1.19
CA ASP A 328 -2.98 -13.21 0.10
C ASP A 328 -2.89 -12.22 1.28
N HIS A 329 -2.02 -11.21 1.18
CA HIS A 329 -1.92 -10.14 2.17
C HIS A 329 -3.19 -9.29 2.25
N ILE A 330 -3.80 -8.96 1.10
CA ILE A 330 -5.09 -8.24 1.05
C ILE A 330 -6.20 -9.08 1.71
N ASP A 331 -6.26 -10.38 1.43
CA ASP A 331 -7.22 -11.31 2.05
C ASP A 331 -7.03 -11.41 3.56
N HIS A 332 -5.79 -11.56 4.04
CA HIS A 332 -5.49 -11.66 5.47
C HIS A 332 -5.89 -10.39 6.21
N ILE A 333 -5.54 -9.21 5.69
CA ILE A 333 -5.94 -7.93 6.29
C ILE A 333 -7.46 -7.80 6.31
N ARG A 334 -8.17 -8.16 5.22
CA ARG A 334 -9.64 -8.20 5.21
C ARG A 334 -10.20 -9.12 6.29
N GLN A 335 -9.60 -10.28 6.53
CA GLN A 335 -10.09 -11.24 7.53
C GLN A 335 -9.99 -10.68 8.96
N ILE A 336 -8.92 -9.93 9.27
CA ILE A 336 -8.66 -9.41 10.62
C ILE A 336 -9.28 -8.03 10.85
N ALA A 337 -9.04 -7.09 9.93
CA ALA A 337 -9.48 -5.71 10.03
C ALA A 337 -10.81 -5.45 9.30
N GLY A 338 -11.25 -6.31 8.40
CA GLY A 338 -12.47 -6.10 7.62
C GLY A 338 -12.22 -5.37 6.30
N VAL A 339 -13.19 -5.50 5.38
CA VAL A 339 -13.08 -5.02 3.99
C VAL A 339 -12.96 -3.50 3.85
N ASP A 340 -13.40 -2.76 4.86
CA ASP A 340 -13.33 -1.30 4.91
C ASP A 340 -11.93 -0.76 5.27
N HIS A 341 -10.97 -1.64 5.58
CA HIS A 341 -9.70 -1.27 6.21
C HIS A 341 -8.46 -1.73 5.42
N VAL A 342 -8.63 -2.05 4.13
CA VAL A 342 -7.54 -2.48 3.24
C VAL A 342 -7.51 -1.65 1.94
N GLY A 343 -6.31 -1.38 1.43
CA GLY A 343 -6.06 -0.64 0.19
C GLY A 343 -4.77 -1.11 -0.50
N ILE A 344 -4.27 -0.33 -1.45
CA ILE A 344 -3.08 -0.65 -2.25
C ILE A 344 -2.02 0.45 -2.08
N GLY A 345 -0.80 0.07 -1.74
CA GLY A 345 0.32 0.98 -1.47
C GLY A 345 1.61 0.43 -2.07
N SER A 346 1.77 0.58 -3.38
CA SER A 346 2.65 -0.24 -4.22
C SER A 346 4.12 -0.15 -3.89
N ASP A 347 4.60 1.01 -3.41
CA ASP A 347 6.03 1.27 -3.20
C ASP A 347 6.83 1.29 -4.53
N PHE A 348 6.12 1.47 -5.66
CA PHE A 348 6.77 1.54 -6.98
C PHE A 348 7.75 2.70 -7.06
N ASP A 349 8.85 2.47 -7.80
CA ASP A 349 10.03 3.33 -7.90
C ASP A 349 10.82 3.53 -6.59
N GLY A 350 10.35 3.00 -5.45
CA GLY A 350 11.05 2.94 -4.15
C GLY A 350 11.67 1.57 -3.86
N ILE A 351 11.21 0.55 -4.57
CA ILE A 351 11.73 -0.82 -4.53
C ILE A 351 12.59 -1.15 -5.75
N THR A 352 13.54 -2.09 -5.59
CA THR A 352 14.44 -2.53 -6.68
C THR A 352 13.95 -3.76 -7.43
N GLU A 353 13.02 -4.51 -6.84
CA GLU A 353 12.41 -5.70 -7.40
C GLU A 353 10.91 -5.67 -7.17
N VAL A 354 10.17 -6.41 -8.00
CA VAL A 354 8.71 -6.42 -8.02
C VAL A 354 8.18 -7.84 -8.10
N PRO A 355 6.96 -8.13 -7.59
CA PRO A 355 6.35 -9.44 -7.75
C PRO A 355 6.06 -9.72 -9.22
N ASN A 356 6.15 -10.99 -9.62
CA ASN A 356 5.76 -11.43 -10.95
C ASN A 356 4.30 -11.04 -11.22
N ARG A 357 4.03 -10.50 -12.42
CA ARG A 357 2.75 -9.94 -12.87
C ARG A 357 2.35 -8.60 -12.22
N LEU A 358 3.23 -7.98 -11.43
CA LEU A 358 3.09 -6.63 -10.88
C LEU A 358 4.30 -5.77 -11.22
N GLU A 359 4.75 -5.83 -12.48
CA GLU A 359 6.01 -5.22 -12.91
C GLU A 359 6.01 -3.69 -12.83
N ASP A 360 4.84 -3.07 -12.96
CA ASP A 360 4.67 -1.62 -12.99
C ASP A 360 3.21 -1.20 -12.74
N VAL A 361 2.97 0.12 -12.71
CA VAL A 361 1.65 0.70 -12.49
C VAL A 361 0.58 0.30 -13.51
N SER A 362 0.93 -0.34 -14.65
CA SER A 362 -0.07 -0.87 -15.59
C SER A 362 -0.78 -2.14 -15.11
N LYS A 363 -0.26 -2.76 -14.04
CA LYS A 363 -0.66 -4.09 -13.57
C LYS A 363 -1.71 -4.09 -12.46
N PHE A 364 -2.10 -2.93 -11.93
CA PHE A 364 -3.17 -2.86 -10.93
C PHE A 364 -4.48 -3.57 -11.35
N PRO A 365 -4.95 -3.50 -12.62
CA PRO A 365 -6.13 -4.26 -13.04
C PRO A 365 -5.97 -5.78 -12.90
N ASP A 366 -4.74 -6.30 -12.98
CA ASP A 366 -4.46 -7.73 -12.82
C ASP A 366 -4.62 -8.16 -11.35
N LEU A 367 -4.25 -7.29 -10.39
CA LEU A 367 -4.49 -7.52 -8.96
C LEU A 367 -5.98 -7.50 -8.63
N ILE A 368 -6.72 -6.53 -9.16
CA ILE A 368 -8.18 -6.48 -8.99
C ILE A 368 -8.86 -7.69 -9.61
N ALA A 369 -8.38 -8.15 -10.77
CA ALA A 369 -8.86 -9.37 -11.42
C ALA A 369 -8.64 -10.61 -10.53
N GLU A 370 -7.49 -10.70 -9.87
CA GLU A 370 -7.21 -11.78 -8.92
C GLU A 370 -8.15 -11.74 -7.71
N LEU A 371 -8.42 -10.58 -7.13
CA LEU A 371 -9.39 -10.46 -6.03
C LEU A 371 -10.80 -10.89 -6.48
N LEU A 372 -11.25 -10.47 -7.66
CA LEU A 372 -12.53 -10.91 -8.24
C LEU A 372 -12.56 -12.43 -8.44
N ARG A 373 -11.46 -13.03 -8.92
CA ARG A 373 -11.31 -14.48 -9.08
C ARG A 373 -11.43 -15.22 -7.75
N ARG A 374 -10.95 -14.62 -6.66
CA ARG A 374 -11.06 -15.13 -5.28
C ARG A 374 -12.45 -14.92 -4.65
N GLY A 375 -13.40 -14.36 -5.40
CA GLY A 375 -14.78 -14.18 -4.94
C GLY A 375 -15.03 -12.88 -4.19
N TRP A 376 -14.13 -11.89 -4.30
CA TRP A 376 -14.44 -10.52 -3.86
C TRP A 376 -15.59 -9.96 -4.70
N THR A 377 -16.54 -9.29 -4.05
CA THR A 377 -17.63 -8.64 -4.78
C THR A 377 -17.13 -7.38 -5.48
N GLU A 378 -17.88 -6.91 -6.48
CA GLU A 378 -17.61 -5.62 -7.11
C GLU A 378 -17.57 -4.47 -6.09
N ALA A 379 -18.44 -4.50 -5.08
CA ALA A 379 -18.46 -3.49 -4.03
C ALA A 379 -17.18 -3.54 -3.17
N ASP A 380 -16.69 -4.74 -2.86
CA ASP A 380 -15.48 -4.92 -2.06
C ASP A 380 -14.23 -4.47 -2.82
N VAL A 381 -14.09 -4.81 -4.10
CA VAL A 381 -12.92 -4.37 -4.87
C VAL A 381 -12.93 -2.87 -5.13
N LYS A 382 -14.10 -2.20 -5.20
CA LYS A 382 -14.17 -0.73 -5.23
C LYS A 382 -13.63 -0.10 -3.94
N LYS A 383 -13.88 -0.74 -2.79
CA LYS A 383 -13.34 -0.34 -1.50
C LYS A 383 -11.81 -0.40 -1.49
N VAL A 384 -11.24 -1.54 -1.88
CA VAL A 384 -9.79 -1.75 -1.99
C VAL A 384 -9.17 -0.78 -2.99
N ALA A 385 -9.80 -0.60 -4.15
CA ALA A 385 -9.27 0.26 -5.21
C ALA A 385 -9.10 1.71 -4.77
N GLY A 386 -10.03 2.27 -3.98
CA GLY A 386 -9.88 3.65 -3.54
C GLY A 386 -10.95 4.21 -2.61
N LEU A 387 -12.13 3.57 -2.49
CA LEU A 387 -13.18 4.13 -1.64
C LEU A 387 -12.80 4.13 -0.15
N ASN A 388 -11.98 3.17 0.31
CA ASN A 388 -11.51 3.13 1.69
C ASN A 388 -10.61 4.33 2.03
N ILE A 389 -9.60 4.60 1.20
CA ILE A 389 -8.70 5.74 1.43
C ILE A 389 -9.41 7.09 1.19
N LEU A 390 -10.38 7.17 0.27
CA LEU A 390 -11.24 8.37 0.15
C LEU A 390 -12.07 8.62 1.40
N ARG A 391 -12.62 7.57 2.03
CA ARG A 391 -13.32 7.70 3.32
C ARG A 391 -12.36 8.25 4.38
N VAL A 392 -11.18 7.65 4.51
CA VAL A 392 -10.16 8.08 5.49
C VAL A 392 -9.74 9.54 5.30
N LEU A 393 -9.52 9.98 4.05
CA LEU A 393 -9.26 11.39 3.74
C LEU A 393 -10.40 12.31 4.21
N ARG A 394 -11.65 11.99 3.88
CA ARG A 394 -12.82 12.78 4.31
C ARG A 394 -12.97 12.83 5.82
N ASP A 395 -12.73 11.72 6.50
CA ASP A 395 -12.84 11.66 7.96
C ASP A 395 -11.76 12.52 8.63
N ALA A 396 -10.54 12.52 8.10
CA ALA A 396 -9.48 13.41 8.57
C ALA A 396 -9.80 14.89 8.33
N GLU A 397 -10.35 15.24 7.16
CA GLU A 397 -10.83 16.60 6.85
C GLU A 397 -11.94 17.05 7.81
N ARG A 398 -12.89 16.16 8.12
CA ARG A 398 -13.99 16.41 9.08
C ARG A 398 -13.44 16.65 10.49
N VAL A 399 -12.57 15.76 10.98
CA VAL A 399 -11.95 15.90 12.31
C VAL A 399 -11.15 17.20 12.40
N ALA A 400 -10.41 17.58 11.35
CA ALA A 400 -9.68 18.85 11.33
C ALA A 400 -10.61 20.07 11.46
N THR A 401 -11.77 20.03 10.79
CA THR A 401 -12.80 21.08 10.92
C THR A 401 -13.34 21.16 12.35
N GLU A 402 -13.67 20.02 12.95
CA GLU A 402 -14.18 19.94 14.33
C GLU A 402 -13.16 20.45 15.36
N LEU A 403 -11.87 20.14 15.18
CA LEU A 403 -10.81 20.55 16.10
C LEU A 403 -10.41 22.03 15.96
N ARG A 404 -10.63 22.67 14.81
CA ARG A 404 -10.36 24.11 14.61
C ARG A 404 -11.56 25.00 14.95
N GLY A 405 -12.77 24.43 14.99
CA GLY A 405 -13.98 25.13 15.43
C GLY A 405 -14.16 25.16 16.95
N ARG A 406 -13.33 24.42 17.70
CA ARG A 406 -13.17 24.51 19.15
C ARG A 406 -12.01 25.44 19.47
#